data_AF-A0A8T6RKE6-F1
#
_entry.id   AF-A0A8T6RKE6-F1
#
_cell.length_a   1.000
_cell.length_b   1.000
_cell.length_c   1.000
_cell.angle_alpha   90.00
_cell.angle_beta   90.00
_cell.angle_gamma   90.00
#
_symmetry.space_group_name_H-M   'P 1'
#
loop_
_entity.id
_entity.type
_entity.pdbx_description
1 polymer ?
#
loop_
_entity_poly.entity_id
_entity_poly.type
_entity_poly.pdbx_seq_one_letter_code
_entity_poly.pdbx_strand_id
1 'polypeptide(L)'
;MPKGLVMVRWDDKVGIVAEGKYPDSLVISEDQMMRIFTTHAMGGGEAGFLTMMIEGLNIASYYTGLPEEGKDQFYLALILNDDENPDAFEEGLTETLQILIPIRKKPEFKSILSQSYKKIPKYLKLTEEQRYSFIFKNPNRALLLRKLTEGAIPKEILRKWLGDRIGDEILDLDGLLEPFVKTDIVKTFKIKLENQIEDTECLFLIKDVFFMRRPLNKFIEMAEKNKLPKELKNYKTEVETYFKKYKLVESDARESSIFLSDPLAYEVNNLLRNEILTREEIQKKLNVIETELTPILKDMKKLNYINEFKDENDKKIYLVNDFFYKTFFPEYMVDSIRRRWGEKNISQILALRHLQLLKGIFQGLPADVAMFGPKAVLEAKKAEEKEKEEREKAEKARIEAGVPKVAKVKKVKKIAKVKETEKEEIIDKEMIKKLWAEFKDETVKVKRAITSNLFDVALAPLERAKAAIKKLQTTDEPNVKEKLAEIEKLETVLYKKLKITKPIGEEVKSATTAPAIASDEEKSKLRKERETAMVAAKNALEGKDFNFAIFNLERAKEVSEKLGEISMAQEIQQKIEVIKKKI
;
A
#
# COMPACT_ATOMS: atom_id res chain seq x y z
N MET A 1 15.96 3.25 -24.49
CA MET A 1 16.34 3.89 -23.21
C MET A 1 15.44 5.10 -23.10
N PRO A 2 14.66 5.24 -22.01
CA PRO A 2 13.71 6.33 -21.84
C PRO A 2 14.31 7.72 -22.16
N LYS A 3 13.46 8.70 -22.47
CA LYS A 3 13.88 10.08 -22.75
C LYS A 3 14.18 10.87 -21.48
N GLY A 4 13.45 10.58 -20.40
CA GLY A 4 13.69 11.20 -19.10
C GLY A 4 12.66 10.82 -18.04
N LEU A 5 12.90 11.30 -16.83
CA LEU A 5 12.11 11.05 -15.62
C LEU A 5 11.82 12.39 -14.95
N VAL A 6 10.59 12.58 -14.50
CA VAL A 6 10.16 13.77 -13.76
C VAL A 6 9.36 13.36 -12.54
N MET A 7 9.70 13.92 -11.39
CA MET A 7 8.92 13.80 -10.17
C MET A 7 8.20 15.12 -9.93
N VAL A 8 6.90 15.03 -9.72
CA VAL A 8 6.02 16.19 -9.56
C VAL A 8 5.21 16.04 -8.30
N ARG A 9 5.03 17.17 -7.62
CA ARG A 9 4.16 17.32 -6.47
C ARG A 9 2.98 18.22 -6.81
N TRP A 10 1.82 17.91 -6.27
CA TRP A 10 0.69 18.82 -6.23
C TRP A 10 0.70 19.61 -4.93
N ASP A 11 0.58 20.93 -5.05
CA ASP A 11 0.51 21.90 -3.97
C ASP A 11 -0.82 22.67 -4.09
N ASP A 12 -1.61 22.74 -3.01
CA ASP A 12 -2.94 23.37 -3.08
C ASP A 12 -2.89 24.88 -3.38
N LYS A 13 -1.75 25.54 -3.17
CA LYS A 13 -1.60 26.99 -3.40
C LYS A 13 -0.99 27.29 -4.76
N VAL A 14 -0.01 26.49 -5.17
CA VAL A 14 0.80 26.74 -6.38
C VAL A 14 0.36 25.87 -7.56
N GLY A 15 -0.39 24.79 -7.29
CA GLY A 15 -0.71 23.76 -8.27
C GLY A 15 0.47 22.81 -8.44
N ILE A 16 0.90 22.58 -9.67
CA ILE A 16 1.97 21.64 -9.98
C ILE A 16 3.35 22.22 -9.68
N VAL A 17 4.15 21.45 -8.93
CA VAL A 17 5.54 21.78 -8.60
C VAL A 17 6.43 20.63 -9.06
N ALA A 18 7.35 20.90 -10.00
CA ALA A 18 8.37 19.93 -10.39
C ALA A 18 9.44 19.83 -9.30
N GLU A 19 9.46 18.72 -8.57
CA GLU A 19 10.46 18.45 -7.52
C GLU A 19 11.83 18.17 -8.14
N GLY A 20 11.85 17.49 -9.30
CA GLY A 20 13.06 17.30 -10.08
C GLY A 20 12.81 16.57 -11.40
N LYS A 21 13.77 16.72 -12.31
CA LYS A 21 13.79 16.01 -13.60
C LYS A 21 15.18 15.50 -13.91
N TYR A 22 15.26 14.44 -14.69
CA TYR A 22 16.50 13.91 -15.21
C TYR A 22 16.29 13.31 -16.62
N PRO A 23 17.19 13.54 -17.59
CA PRO A 23 18.32 14.47 -17.51
C PRO A 23 17.84 15.93 -17.37
N ASP A 24 18.73 16.85 -16.97
CA ASP A 24 18.38 18.27 -16.86
C ASP A 24 17.93 18.88 -18.20
N SER A 25 18.38 18.29 -19.31
CA SER A 25 17.97 18.62 -20.68
C SER A 25 16.57 18.15 -21.05
N LEU A 26 15.87 17.40 -20.19
CA LEU A 26 14.51 16.96 -20.45
C LEU A 26 13.59 18.18 -20.63
N VAL A 27 12.96 18.26 -21.80
CA VAL A 27 11.98 19.28 -22.14
C VAL A 27 10.59 18.70 -21.87
N ILE A 28 9.95 19.21 -20.81
CA ILE A 28 8.56 18.93 -20.48
C ILE A 28 7.93 20.24 -20.01
N SER A 29 6.78 20.61 -20.58
CA SER A 29 6.10 21.86 -20.21
C SER A 29 5.23 21.67 -18.96
N GLU A 30 4.90 22.78 -18.29
CA GLU A 30 3.94 22.77 -17.18
C GLU A 30 2.57 22.26 -17.64
N ASP A 31 2.12 22.63 -18.85
CA ASP A 31 0.88 22.11 -19.45
C ASP A 31 0.89 20.59 -19.60
N GLN A 32 2.03 20.00 -19.99
CA GLN A 32 2.18 18.54 -20.10
C GLN A 32 2.13 17.90 -18.72
N MET A 33 2.84 18.45 -17.73
CA MET A 33 2.78 17.97 -16.35
C MET A 33 1.37 18.08 -15.76
N MET A 34 0.64 19.14 -16.09
CA MET A 34 -0.76 19.33 -15.70
C MET A 34 -1.66 18.29 -16.32
N ARG A 35 -1.50 17.97 -17.59
CA ARG A 35 -2.27 16.91 -18.24
C ARG A 35 -1.99 15.54 -17.65
N ILE A 36 -0.75 15.23 -17.27
CA ILE A 36 -0.42 13.96 -16.59
C ILE A 36 -1.21 13.86 -15.29
N PHE A 37 -1.13 14.90 -14.45
CA PHE A 37 -1.85 14.92 -13.18
C PHE A 37 -3.38 14.84 -13.36
N THR A 38 -3.95 15.65 -14.25
CA THR A 38 -5.39 15.64 -14.50
C THR A 38 -5.86 14.29 -15.02
N THR A 39 -5.03 13.57 -15.78
CA THR A 39 -5.37 12.22 -16.26
C THR A 39 -5.51 11.24 -15.10
N HIS A 40 -4.61 11.29 -14.11
CA HIS A 40 -4.73 10.51 -12.88
C HIS A 40 -5.96 10.91 -12.05
N ALA A 41 -6.16 12.22 -11.83
CA ALA A 41 -7.29 12.74 -11.06
C ALA A 41 -8.65 12.38 -11.70
N MET A 42 -8.75 12.42 -13.02
CA MET A 42 -9.96 12.02 -13.76
C MET A 42 -10.18 10.50 -13.76
N GLY A 43 -9.14 9.71 -13.52
CA GLY A 43 -9.19 8.24 -13.42
C GLY A 43 -9.76 7.71 -12.11
N GLY A 44 -10.40 8.56 -11.30
CA GLY A 44 -10.91 8.21 -9.96
C GLY A 44 -10.03 8.72 -8.83
N GLY A 45 -8.83 9.26 -9.13
CA GLY A 45 -7.93 9.83 -8.14
C GLY A 45 -7.34 8.80 -7.17
N GLU A 46 -7.48 7.52 -7.48
CA GLU A 46 -6.85 6.44 -6.71
C GLU A 46 -5.35 6.37 -7.01
N ALA A 47 -4.57 5.89 -6.05
CA ALA A 47 -3.17 5.60 -6.28
C ALA A 47 -3.01 4.49 -7.32
N GLY A 48 -2.01 4.62 -8.19
CA GLY A 48 -1.72 3.58 -9.14
C GLY A 48 -0.92 4.02 -10.35
N PHE A 49 -0.70 3.03 -11.21
CA PHE A 49 0.02 3.16 -12.45
C PHE A 49 -0.92 3.47 -13.61
N LEU A 50 -0.52 4.39 -14.48
CA LEU A 50 -1.26 4.77 -15.68
C LEU A 50 -0.31 5.00 -16.86
N THR A 51 -0.75 4.54 -18.03
CA THR A 51 -0.07 4.77 -19.31
C THR A 51 -0.87 5.75 -20.14
N MET A 52 -0.17 6.71 -20.75
CA MET A 52 -0.84 7.76 -21.50
C MET A 52 0.03 8.30 -22.63
N MET A 53 -0.65 8.88 -23.63
CA MET A 53 -0.01 9.60 -24.72
C MET A 53 -0.41 11.06 -24.67
N ILE A 54 0.56 11.96 -24.49
CA ILE A 54 0.33 13.40 -24.41
C ILE A 54 1.20 14.08 -25.47
N GLU A 55 0.58 14.68 -26.47
CA GLU A 55 1.28 15.46 -27.52
C GLU A 55 2.39 14.68 -28.23
N GLY A 56 2.16 13.38 -28.46
CA GLY A 56 3.14 12.49 -29.08
C GLY A 56 4.21 11.97 -28.11
N LEU A 57 4.17 12.32 -26.83
CA LEU A 57 4.98 11.69 -25.79
C LEU A 57 4.27 10.45 -25.27
N ASN A 58 4.96 9.32 -25.30
CA ASN A 58 4.57 8.10 -24.64
C ASN A 58 5.01 8.16 -23.16
N ILE A 59 4.09 7.99 -22.21
CA ILE A 59 4.33 8.25 -20.79
C ILE A 59 3.86 7.06 -19.96
N ALA A 60 4.76 6.57 -19.11
CA ALA A 60 4.45 5.68 -17.99
C ALA A 60 4.47 6.51 -16.70
N SER A 61 3.41 6.50 -15.91
CA SER A 61 3.35 7.31 -14.69
C SER A 61 2.74 6.56 -13.53
N TYR A 62 3.33 6.74 -12.35
CA TYR A 62 2.79 6.25 -11.09
C TYR A 62 2.37 7.42 -10.21
N TYR A 63 1.14 7.41 -9.71
CA TYR A 63 0.56 8.45 -8.85
C TYR A 63 0.23 7.90 -7.47
N THR A 64 0.48 8.70 -6.43
CA THR A 64 0.24 8.30 -5.03
C THR A 64 -1.22 8.37 -4.59
N GLY A 65 -2.14 8.80 -5.46
CA GLY A 65 -3.54 8.99 -5.09
C GLY A 65 -3.83 10.35 -4.46
N LEU A 66 -5.12 10.68 -4.41
CA LEU A 66 -5.65 11.84 -3.68
C LEU A 66 -5.52 11.57 -2.19
N PRO A 67 -4.80 12.41 -1.44
CA PRO A 67 -4.73 12.28 0.00
C PRO A 67 -5.97 12.86 0.68
N GLU A 68 -6.14 12.51 1.95
CA GLU A 68 -6.93 13.31 2.89
C GLU A 68 -6.35 14.73 3.03
N GLU A 69 -7.19 15.67 3.47
CA GLU A 69 -6.84 17.10 3.55
C GLU A 69 -5.46 17.35 4.20
N GLY A 70 -4.60 18.10 3.50
CA GLY A 70 -3.33 18.59 4.04
C GLY A 70 -2.08 17.75 3.76
N LYS A 71 -2.15 16.66 2.97
CA LYS A 71 -0.95 15.94 2.51
C LYS A 71 -0.58 16.28 1.06
N ASP A 72 0.72 16.23 0.78
CA ASP A 72 1.28 16.41 -0.57
C ASP A 72 0.92 15.21 -1.46
N GLN A 73 0.55 15.46 -2.72
CA GLN A 73 0.33 14.42 -3.72
C GLN A 73 1.54 14.32 -4.65
N PHE A 74 1.94 13.12 -5.04
CA PHE A 74 3.09 12.94 -5.92
C PHE A 74 2.74 12.06 -7.11
N TYR A 75 3.38 12.35 -8.24
CA TYR A 75 3.56 11.35 -9.27
C TYR A 75 5.00 11.33 -9.77
N LEU A 76 5.39 10.17 -10.27
CA LEU A 76 6.61 9.97 -11.03
C LEU A 76 6.20 9.64 -12.46
N ALA A 77 6.75 10.36 -13.43
CA ALA A 77 6.48 10.13 -14.85
C ALA A 77 7.78 9.85 -15.60
N LEU A 78 7.79 8.76 -16.35
CA LEU A 78 8.85 8.36 -17.25
C LEU A 78 8.40 8.64 -18.68
N ILE A 79 9.17 9.48 -19.35
CA ILE A 79 8.96 9.84 -20.75
C ILE A 79 9.70 8.82 -21.60
N LEU A 80 8.97 8.15 -22.46
CA LEU A 80 9.44 6.99 -23.23
C LEU A 80 9.66 7.34 -24.69
N ASN A 81 10.39 6.46 -25.37
CA ASN A 81 10.39 6.43 -26.82
C ASN A 81 9.16 5.69 -27.35
N ASP A 82 8.93 5.82 -28.65
CA ASP A 82 7.73 5.32 -29.30
C ASP A 82 7.73 3.79 -29.42
N ASP A 83 8.90 3.15 -29.29
CA ASP A 83 9.12 1.71 -29.34
C ASP A 83 9.09 1.03 -27.95
N GLU A 84 9.07 1.80 -26.87
CA GLU A 84 9.09 1.28 -25.51
C GLU A 84 7.68 0.97 -24.99
N ASN A 85 7.48 -0.22 -24.40
CA ASN A 85 6.21 -0.59 -23.76
C ASN A 85 6.09 0.09 -22.38
N PRO A 86 5.13 1.01 -22.17
CA PRO A 86 4.98 1.71 -20.91
C PRO A 86 4.65 0.81 -19.73
N ASP A 87 3.78 -0.19 -19.93
CA ASP A 87 3.32 -1.10 -18.87
C ASP A 87 4.46 -1.88 -18.22
N ALA A 88 5.55 -2.11 -18.95
CA ALA A 88 6.71 -2.83 -18.45
C ALA A 88 7.44 -2.07 -17.33
N PHE A 89 7.25 -0.75 -17.20
CA PHE A 89 7.94 0.10 -16.23
C PHE A 89 7.21 0.29 -14.90
N GLU A 90 6.03 -0.30 -14.73
CA GLU A 90 5.22 -0.23 -13.51
C GLU A 90 6.06 -0.50 -12.24
N GLU A 91 6.58 -1.72 -12.09
CA GLU A 91 7.38 -2.14 -10.92
C GLU A 91 8.55 -1.17 -10.64
N GLY A 92 9.24 -0.73 -11.69
CA GLY A 92 10.39 0.16 -11.57
C GLY A 92 10.03 1.56 -11.09
N LEU A 93 8.86 2.07 -11.49
CA LEU A 93 8.36 3.37 -11.06
C LEU A 93 7.81 3.33 -9.64
N THR A 94 7.06 2.28 -9.29
CA THR A 94 6.56 2.06 -7.93
C THR A 94 7.73 2.03 -6.94
N GLU A 95 8.74 1.20 -7.18
CA GLU A 95 9.92 1.09 -6.29
C GLU A 95 10.72 2.39 -6.22
N THR A 96 10.86 3.09 -7.36
CA THR A 96 11.60 4.36 -7.40
C THR A 96 10.89 5.45 -6.61
N LEU A 97 9.57 5.57 -6.76
CA LEU A 97 8.78 6.59 -6.09
C LEU A 97 8.85 6.45 -4.55
N GLN A 98 8.78 5.21 -4.05
CA GLN A 98 8.92 4.89 -2.63
C GLN A 98 10.29 5.31 -2.04
N ILE A 99 11.35 5.31 -2.86
CA ILE A 99 12.68 5.80 -2.48
C ILE A 99 12.75 7.33 -2.51
N LEU A 100 12.14 7.96 -3.51
CA LEU A 100 12.30 9.39 -3.78
C LEU A 100 11.47 10.29 -2.84
N ILE A 101 10.24 9.92 -2.48
CA ILE A 101 9.35 10.74 -1.63
C ILE A 101 10.00 11.12 -0.28
N PRO A 102 10.62 10.18 0.48
CA PRO A 102 11.22 10.48 1.79
C PRO A 102 12.44 11.39 1.73
N ILE A 103 13.12 11.46 0.58
CA ILE A 103 14.36 12.22 0.41
C ILE A 103 14.19 13.50 -0.41
N ARG A 104 12.96 13.80 -0.88
CA ARG A 104 12.69 14.92 -1.80
C ARG A 104 13.25 16.28 -1.36
N LYS A 105 13.21 16.57 -0.06
CA LYS A 105 13.71 17.83 0.53
C LYS A 105 15.20 17.78 0.91
N LYS A 106 15.89 16.67 0.67
CA LYS A 106 17.29 16.46 1.06
C LYS A 106 18.22 16.83 -0.10
N PRO A 107 19.46 17.30 0.18
CA PRO A 107 20.42 17.70 -0.85
C PRO A 107 20.81 16.56 -1.81
N GLU A 108 20.73 15.32 -1.33
CA GLU A 108 21.00 14.09 -2.09
C GLU A 108 19.94 13.74 -3.14
N PHE A 109 18.78 14.39 -3.13
CA PHE A 109 17.64 14.07 -4.01
C PHE A 109 18.01 14.00 -5.49
N LYS A 110 18.70 15.02 -6.02
CA LYS A 110 19.07 15.07 -7.45
C LYS A 110 19.99 13.92 -7.86
N SER A 111 20.94 13.57 -6.99
CA SER A 111 21.86 12.45 -7.22
C SER A 111 21.10 11.13 -7.25
N ILE A 112 20.19 10.92 -6.30
CA ILE A 112 19.40 9.70 -6.22
C ILE A 112 18.38 9.62 -7.37
N LEU A 113 17.77 10.72 -7.80
CA LEU A 113 16.90 10.77 -8.98
C LEU A 113 17.62 10.29 -10.25
N SER A 114 18.84 10.79 -10.48
CA SER A 114 19.71 10.38 -11.59
C SER A 114 20.08 8.89 -11.52
N GLN A 115 20.44 8.41 -10.33
CA GLN A 115 20.74 6.99 -10.12
C GLN A 115 19.51 6.10 -10.35
N SER A 116 18.35 6.48 -9.81
CA SER A 116 17.10 5.76 -9.99
C SER A 116 16.70 5.67 -11.47
N TYR A 117 16.83 6.77 -12.22
CA TYR A 117 16.59 6.76 -13.67
C TYR A 117 17.43 5.68 -14.39
N LYS A 118 18.71 5.56 -14.06
CA LYS A 118 19.59 4.53 -14.63
C LYS A 118 19.22 3.11 -14.20
N LYS A 119 18.59 2.96 -13.03
CA LYS A 119 18.14 1.67 -12.49
C LYS A 119 16.80 1.22 -13.08
N ILE A 120 15.91 2.13 -13.44
CA ILE A 120 14.56 1.80 -13.93
C ILE A 120 14.56 0.75 -15.05
N PRO A 121 15.35 0.88 -16.14
CA PRO A 121 15.38 -0.14 -17.20
C PRO A 121 15.89 -1.51 -16.73
N LYS A 122 16.67 -1.57 -15.65
CA LYS A 122 17.17 -2.83 -15.09
C LYS A 122 16.05 -3.60 -14.36
N TYR A 123 15.01 -2.92 -13.89
CA TYR A 123 13.86 -3.58 -13.27
C TYR A 123 13.05 -4.43 -14.25
N LEU A 124 13.17 -4.19 -15.56
CA LEU A 124 12.53 -5.02 -16.59
C LEU A 124 13.00 -6.49 -16.58
N LYS A 125 14.16 -6.76 -15.98
CA LYS A 125 14.79 -8.09 -15.93
C LYS A 125 14.79 -8.70 -14.52
N LEU A 126 13.89 -8.24 -13.65
CA LEU A 126 13.80 -8.76 -12.29
C LEU A 126 13.47 -10.25 -12.27
N THR A 127 14.27 -10.98 -11.51
CA THR A 127 13.98 -12.38 -11.17
C THR A 127 12.94 -12.46 -10.06
N GLU A 128 12.28 -13.61 -9.90
CA GLU A 128 11.39 -13.85 -8.75
C GLU A 128 12.11 -13.65 -7.41
N GLU A 129 13.38 -14.05 -7.33
CA GLU A 129 14.20 -13.88 -6.12
C GLU A 129 14.34 -12.41 -5.72
N GLN A 130 14.56 -11.54 -6.71
CA GLN A 130 14.62 -10.10 -6.48
C GLN A 130 13.24 -9.54 -6.11
N ARG A 131 12.15 -10.05 -6.70
CA ARG A 131 10.79 -9.65 -6.29
C ARG A 131 10.47 -10.07 -4.85
N TYR A 132 10.90 -11.26 -4.42
CA TYR A 132 10.81 -11.67 -3.01
C TYR A 132 11.61 -10.74 -2.11
N SER A 133 12.80 -10.29 -2.55
CA SER A 133 13.58 -9.32 -1.78
C SER A 133 12.82 -8.00 -1.54
N PHE A 134 12.01 -7.53 -2.48
CA PHE A 134 11.20 -6.32 -2.26
C PHE A 134 10.18 -6.44 -1.13
N ILE A 135 9.70 -7.66 -0.84
CA ILE A 135 8.77 -7.93 0.27
C ILE A 135 9.47 -7.72 1.62
N PHE A 136 10.68 -8.25 1.77
CA PHE A 136 11.42 -8.21 3.04
C PHE A 136 12.25 -6.94 3.24
N LYS A 137 12.62 -6.26 2.14
CA LYS A 137 13.29 -4.95 2.16
C LYS A 137 12.45 -3.89 2.88
N ASN A 138 11.16 -3.87 2.59
CA ASN A 138 10.22 -2.89 3.14
C ASN A 138 9.55 -3.44 4.41
N PRO A 139 9.70 -2.80 5.59
CA PRO A 139 9.10 -3.28 6.83
C PRO A 139 7.56 -3.34 6.77
N ASN A 140 6.93 -2.44 6.01
CA ASN A 140 5.47 -2.43 5.84
C ASN A 140 5.00 -3.63 5.04
N ARG A 141 5.76 -4.05 4.03
CA ARG A 141 5.48 -5.28 3.27
C ARG A 141 5.72 -6.53 4.13
N ALA A 142 6.79 -6.57 4.91
CA ALA A 142 6.99 -7.67 5.87
C ALA A 142 5.84 -7.77 6.90
N LEU A 143 5.30 -6.63 7.33
CA LEU A 143 4.13 -6.55 8.22
C LEU A 143 2.84 -7.01 7.50
N LEU A 144 2.65 -6.63 6.24
CA LEU A 144 1.54 -7.12 5.40
C LEU A 144 1.57 -8.63 5.24
N LEU A 145 2.75 -9.21 4.96
CA LEU A 145 2.88 -10.66 4.83
C LEU A 145 2.39 -11.36 6.10
N ARG A 146 2.85 -10.90 7.27
CA ARG A 146 2.37 -11.42 8.57
C ARG A 146 0.87 -11.29 8.73
N LYS A 147 0.30 -10.15 8.36
CA LYS A 147 -1.15 -9.95 8.46
C LYS A 147 -1.93 -10.92 7.56
N LEU A 148 -1.43 -11.17 6.36
CA LEU A 148 -2.05 -12.09 5.40
C LEU A 148 -1.97 -13.55 5.85
N THR A 149 -0.99 -13.92 6.69
CA THR A 149 -0.92 -15.25 7.33
C THR A 149 -2.07 -15.54 8.30
N GLU A 150 -2.89 -14.53 8.62
CA GLU A 150 -4.08 -14.71 9.44
C GLU A 150 -5.28 -15.22 8.63
N GLY A 151 -5.30 -15.12 7.30
CA GLY A 151 -6.45 -15.50 6.48
C GLY A 151 -6.87 -14.43 5.48
N ALA A 152 -8.02 -14.67 4.82
CA ALA A 152 -8.54 -13.74 3.82
C ALA A 152 -8.96 -12.43 4.48
N ILE A 153 -8.70 -11.31 3.80
CA ILE A 153 -8.99 -9.97 4.31
C ILE A 153 -9.50 -9.06 3.19
N PRO A 154 -10.60 -8.31 3.41
CA PRO A 154 -11.00 -7.24 2.50
C PRO A 154 -9.93 -6.15 2.39
N LYS A 155 -9.72 -5.63 1.18
CA LYS A 155 -8.68 -4.62 0.89
C LYS A 155 -8.83 -3.36 1.75
N GLU A 156 -10.06 -2.87 1.95
CA GLU A 156 -10.35 -1.71 2.80
C GLU A 156 -10.01 -1.93 4.28
N ILE A 157 -10.28 -3.14 4.80
CA ILE A 157 -9.92 -3.48 6.19
C ILE A 157 -8.41 -3.55 6.34
N LEU A 158 -7.70 -4.08 5.34
CA LEU A 158 -6.24 -4.14 5.33
C LEU A 158 -5.62 -2.74 5.27
N ARG A 159 -6.17 -1.85 4.43
CA ARG A 159 -5.76 -0.44 4.32
C ARG A 159 -5.87 0.26 5.67
N LYS A 160 -7.04 0.18 6.30
CA LYS A 160 -7.28 0.77 7.63
C LYS A 160 -6.34 0.19 8.69
N TRP A 161 -6.23 -1.13 8.76
CA TRP A 161 -5.38 -1.79 9.76
C TRP A 161 -3.92 -1.38 9.65
N LEU A 162 -3.39 -1.28 8.42
CA LEU A 162 -2.00 -0.91 8.22
C LEU A 162 -1.82 0.60 8.48
N GLY A 163 -2.82 1.44 8.17
CA GLY A 163 -2.84 2.86 8.53
C GLY A 163 -2.77 3.09 10.04
N ASP A 164 -3.58 2.36 10.82
CA ASP A 164 -3.57 2.38 12.28
C ASP A 164 -2.20 1.98 12.88
N ARG A 165 -1.42 1.16 12.17
CA ARG A 165 -0.11 0.68 12.62
C ARG A 165 1.05 1.61 12.29
N ILE A 166 1.00 2.26 11.13
CA ILE A 166 2.08 3.12 10.64
C ILE A 166 1.90 4.56 11.16
N GLY A 167 0.70 4.92 11.64
CA GLY A 167 0.37 6.28 12.06
C GLY A 167 0.12 7.23 10.88
N ASP A 168 -0.05 6.66 9.69
CA ASP A 168 -0.32 7.36 8.45
C ASP A 168 -1.32 6.54 7.64
N GLU A 169 -2.37 7.17 7.11
CA GLU A 169 -3.15 6.55 6.06
C GLU A 169 -2.26 6.20 4.86
N ILE A 170 -2.35 4.95 4.44
CA ILE A 170 -1.55 4.42 3.35
C ILE A 170 -2.21 4.85 2.07
N LEU A 171 -1.59 5.86 1.47
CA LEU A 171 -2.03 6.40 0.20
C LEU A 171 -1.98 5.33 -0.91
N ASP A 172 -1.06 4.36 -0.80
CA ASP A 172 -0.79 3.40 -1.86
C ASP A 172 -0.63 1.95 -1.35
N LEU A 173 -1.75 1.30 -1.03
CA LEU A 173 -1.75 -0.12 -0.66
C LEU A 173 -1.40 -1.02 -1.86
N ASP A 174 -1.77 -0.62 -3.07
CA ASP A 174 -1.55 -1.42 -4.28
C ASP A 174 -0.06 -1.52 -4.62
N GLY A 175 0.69 -0.42 -4.54
CA GLY A 175 2.14 -0.44 -4.70
C GLY A 175 2.86 -1.22 -3.60
N LEU A 176 2.28 -1.33 -2.40
CA LEU A 176 2.81 -2.23 -1.37
C LEU A 176 2.53 -3.70 -1.70
N LEU A 177 1.38 -4.01 -2.28
CA LEU A 177 0.96 -5.37 -2.62
C LEU A 177 1.52 -5.88 -3.95
N GLU A 178 2.01 -5.00 -4.82
CA GLU A 178 2.48 -5.34 -6.16
C GLU A 178 3.48 -6.53 -6.16
N PRO A 179 4.54 -6.57 -5.32
CA PRO A 179 5.45 -7.72 -5.30
C PRO A 179 4.77 -9.03 -4.89
N PHE A 180 3.70 -8.99 -4.09
CA PHE A 180 2.95 -10.18 -3.67
C PHE A 180 2.11 -10.74 -4.81
N VAL A 181 1.49 -9.85 -5.60
CA VAL A 181 0.65 -10.22 -6.73
C VAL A 181 1.51 -10.75 -7.88
N LYS A 182 2.60 -10.05 -8.23
CA LYS A 182 3.51 -10.45 -9.32
C LYS A 182 4.27 -11.75 -9.03
N THR A 183 4.36 -12.17 -7.78
CA THR A 183 5.02 -13.44 -7.38
C THR A 183 4.03 -14.54 -6.99
N ASP A 184 2.74 -14.33 -7.24
CA ASP A 184 1.64 -15.25 -6.90
C ASP A 184 1.62 -15.69 -5.43
N ILE A 185 2.10 -14.83 -4.52
CA ILE A 185 1.93 -15.00 -3.07
C ILE A 185 0.48 -14.69 -2.68
N VAL A 186 -0.06 -13.61 -3.25
CA VAL A 186 -1.43 -13.16 -3.01
C VAL A 186 -2.24 -13.17 -4.30
N LYS A 187 -3.52 -13.56 -4.19
CA LYS A 187 -4.54 -13.31 -5.21
C LYS A 187 -5.64 -12.42 -4.68
N THR A 188 -6.18 -11.58 -5.56
CA THR A 188 -7.28 -10.68 -5.26
C THR A 188 -8.52 -11.14 -6.01
N PHE A 189 -9.64 -11.28 -5.31
CA PHE A 189 -10.93 -11.63 -5.91
C PHE A 189 -12.03 -10.72 -5.38
N LYS A 190 -12.99 -10.39 -6.24
CA LYS A 190 -14.23 -9.71 -5.87
C LYS A 190 -15.23 -10.72 -5.31
N ILE A 191 -15.65 -10.54 -4.07
CA ILE A 191 -16.53 -11.46 -3.35
C ILE A 191 -17.70 -10.70 -2.76
N LYS A 192 -18.91 -11.20 -3.03
CA LYS A 192 -20.14 -10.71 -2.40
C LYS A 192 -20.22 -11.16 -0.95
N LEU A 193 -19.98 -10.24 -0.01
CA LEU A 193 -20.11 -10.50 1.42
C LEU A 193 -21.56 -10.43 1.87
N GLU A 194 -21.89 -11.15 2.94
CA GLU A 194 -23.19 -11.04 3.61
C GLU A 194 -23.43 -9.58 4.03
N ASN A 195 -24.61 -9.06 3.68
CA ASN A 195 -25.05 -7.68 3.96
C ASN A 195 -24.39 -6.57 3.11
N GLN A 196 -23.62 -6.91 2.08
CA GLN A 196 -23.16 -5.93 1.09
C GLN A 196 -23.87 -6.12 -0.26
N ILE A 197 -24.24 -4.99 -0.88
CA ILE A 197 -24.90 -4.97 -2.19
C ILE A 197 -23.87 -5.19 -3.29
N GLU A 198 -22.67 -4.63 -3.10
CA GLU A 198 -21.56 -4.63 -4.05
C GLU A 198 -20.52 -5.69 -3.71
N ASP A 199 -19.76 -6.10 -4.71
CA ASP A 199 -18.68 -7.06 -4.53
C ASP A 199 -17.47 -6.40 -3.89
N THR A 200 -16.94 -7.01 -2.83
CA THR A 200 -15.78 -6.50 -2.10
C THR A 200 -14.50 -7.13 -2.62
N GLU A 201 -13.49 -6.33 -2.91
CA GLU A 201 -12.14 -6.85 -3.21
C GLU A 201 -11.49 -7.44 -1.95
N CYS A 202 -11.16 -8.72 -2.03
CA CYS A 202 -10.59 -9.49 -0.94
C CYS A 202 -9.26 -10.11 -1.37
N LEU A 203 -8.29 -10.10 -0.45
CA LEU A 203 -6.96 -10.67 -0.64
C LEU A 203 -6.87 -12.06 0.00
N PHE A 204 -6.22 -12.97 -0.71
CA PHE A 204 -6.04 -14.36 -0.33
C PHE A 204 -4.57 -14.75 -0.45
N LEU A 205 -3.98 -15.23 0.64
CA LEU A 205 -2.62 -15.77 0.65
C LEU A 205 -2.65 -17.21 0.14
N ILE A 206 -2.09 -17.47 -1.04
CA ILE A 206 -2.09 -18.80 -1.67
C ILE A 206 -0.74 -19.51 -1.59
N LYS A 207 0.32 -18.73 -1.41
CA LYS A 207 1.70 -19.17 -1.30
C LYS A 207 2.35 -18.28 -0.25
N ASP A 208 3.27 -18.83 0.52
CA ASP A 208 4.05 -18.05 1.46
C ASP A 208 5.53 -18.09 1.06
N VAL A 209 6.30 -17.12 1.55
CA VAL A 209 7.72 -16.97 1.28
C VAL A 209 8.47 -16.80 2.58
N PHE A 210 9.59 -17.50 2.67
CA PHE A 210 10.48 -17.38 3.80
C PHE A 210 11.91 -17.14 3.31
N PHE A 211 12.63 -16.31 4.05
CA PHE A 211 14.03 -16.01 3.83
C PHE A 211 14.90 -16.85 4.76
N MET A 212 15.99 -17.39 4.23
CA MET A 212 17.10 -17.92 5.03
C MET A 212 18.43 -17.75 4.32
N ARG A 213 19.50 -17.88 5.09
CA ARG A 213 20.82 -18.19 4.54
C ARG A 213 20.99 -19.70 4.38
N ARG A 214 21.66 -20.13 3.33
CA ARG A 214 22.01 -21.54 3.08
C ARG A 214 23.48 -21.67 2.69
N PRO A 215 24.12 -22.82 2.93
CA PRO A 215 25.44 -23.07 2.40
C PRO A 215 25.39 -23.22 0.87
N LEU A 216 26.50 -22.91 0.20
CA LEU A 216 26.62 -23.08 -1.24
C LEU A 216 27.04 -24.52 -1.57
N ASN A 217 26.05 -25.39 -1.82
CA ASN A 217 26.25 -26.83 -2.04
C ASN A 217 27.34 -27.13 -3.08
N LYS A 218 27.38 -26.37 -4.18
CA LYS A 218 28.40 -26.50 -5.23
C LYS A 218 29.82 -26.41 -4.66
N PHE A 219 30.07 -25.45 -3.77
CA PHE A 219 31.40 -25.25 -3.18
C PHE A 219 31.70 -26.29 -2.11
N ILE A 220 30.70 -26.73 -1.35
CA ILE A 220 30.86 -27.87 -0.42
C ILE A 220 31.27 -29.12 -1.19
N GLU A 221 30.58 -29.46 -2.28
CA GLU A 221 30.93 -30.61 -3.12
C GLU A 221 32.32 -30.49 -3.75
N MET A 222 32.71 -29.27 -4.17
CA MET A 222 34.05 -29.02 -4.67
C MET A 222 35.11 -29.18 -3.58
N ALA A 223 34.82 -28.77 -2.34
CA ALA A 223 35.70 -28.96 -1.20
C ALA A 223 35.91 -30.45 -0.91
N GLU A 224 34.84 -31.24 -0.90
CA GLU A 224 34.88 -32.69 -0.64
C GLU A 224 35.64 -33.44 -1.73
N LYS A 225 35.56 -32.98 -2.98
CA LYS A 225 36.29 -33.54 -4.12
C LYS A 225 37.71 -32.99 -4.26
N ASN A 226 38.21 -32.19 -3.30
CA ASN A 226 39.51 -31.49 -3.35
C ASN A 226 39.72 -30.65 -4.64
N LYS A 227 38.63 -30.08 -5.18
CA LYS A 227 38.64 -29.23 -6.39
C LYS A 227 38.71 -27.74 -6.09
N LEU A 228 38.66 -27.35 -4.81
CA LEU A 228 38.87 -25.97 -4.41
C LEU A 228 40.37 -25.61 -4.39
N PRO A 229 40.73 -24.33 -4.54
CA PRO A 229 42.09 -23.83 -4.28
C PRO A 229 42.62 -24.29 -2.93
N LYS A 230 43.93 -24.52 -2.82
CA LYS A 230 44.56 -25.12 -1.62
C LYS A 230 44.39 -24.25 -0.38
N GLU A 231 44.24 -22.96 -0.58
CA GLU A 231 44.01 -21.92 0.41
C GLU A 231 42.62 -22.06 1.06
N LEU A 232 41.68 -22.71 0.38
CA LEU A 232 40.31 -22.95 0.83
C LEU A 232 40.07 -24.37 1.37
N LYS A 233 41.12 -25.10 1.77
CA LYS A 233 40.98 -26.43 2.39
C LYS A 233 40.05 -26.43 3.61
N ASN A 234 40.02 -25.33 4.36
CA ASN A 234 39.19 -25.19 5.56
C ASN A 234 37.80 -24.59 5.29
N TYR A 235 37.42 -24.40 4.02
CA TYR A 235 36.14 -23.78 3.64
C TYR A 235 34.94 -24.46 4.32
N LYS A 236 34.89 -25.80 4.31
CA LYS A 236 33.80 -26.54 4.94
C LYS A 236 33.67 -26.22 6.43
N THR A 237 34.80 -26.20 7.15
CA THR A 237 34.84 -25.87 8.58
C THR A 237 34.41 -24.43 8.86
N GLU A 238 34.78 -23.49 7.99
CA GLU A 238 34.35 -22.09 8.08
C GLU A 238 32.84 -21.96 7.91
N VAL A 239 32.28 -22.58 6.87
CA VAL A 239 30.82 -22.61 6.61
C VAL A 239 30.07 -23.24 7.79
N GLU A 240 30.54 -24.38 8.30
CA GLU A 240 29.95 -25.03 9.47
C GLU A 240 30.01 -24.14 10.72
N THR A 241 31.14 -23.45 10.94
CA THR A 241 31.31 -22.53 12.08
C THR A 241 30.35 -21.35 11.98
N TYR A 242 30.13 -20.84 10.77
CA TYR A 242 29.14 -19.79 10.51
C TYR A 242 27.73 -20.28 10.86
N PHE A 243 27.28 -21.40 10.27
CA PHE A 243 25.91 -21.90 10.46
C PHE A 243 25.62 -22.41 11.88
N LYS A 244 26.64 -22.84 12.64
CA LYS A 244 26.50 -23.15 14.07
C LYS A 244 26.13 -21.92 14.92
N LYS A 245 26.55 -20.72 14.49
CA LYS A 245 26.28 -19.45 15.19
C LYS A 245 25.10 -18.70 14.59
N TYR A 246 24.73 -19.01 13.34
CA TYR A 246 23.69 -18.32 12.61
C TYR A 246 22.33 -18.50 13.28
N LYS A 247 21.63 -17.38 13.46
CA LYS A 247 20.23 -17.32 13.88
C LYS A 247 19.47 -16.48 12.88
N LEU A 248 18.31 -16.98 12.47
CA LEU A 248 17.42 -16.23 11.61
C LEU A 248 16.79 -15.10 12.42
N VAL A 249 17.11 -13.85 12.05
CA VAL A 249 16.56 -12.64 12.65
C VAL A 249 15.97 -11.78 11.54
N GLU A 250 14.87 -11.08 11.84
CA GLU A 250 14.18 -10.24 10.85
C GLU A 250 15.08 -9.14 10.24
N SER A 251 16.02 -8.61 11.03
CA SER A 251 17.00 -7.64 10.55
C SER A 251 17.91 -8.23 9.47
N ASP A 252 18.30 -9.51 9.61
CA ASP A 252 19.13 -10.20 8.62
C ASP A 252 18.39 -10.37 7.29
N ALA A 253 17.11 -10.75 7.37
CA ALA A 253 16.25 -10.82 6.18
C ALA A 253 16.16 -9.46 5.49
N ARG A 254 15.92 -8.40 6.25
CA ARG A 254 15.81 -7.04 5.70
C ARG A 254 17.10 -6.56 5.04
N GLU A 255 18.23 -6.67 5.73
CA GLU A 255 19.54 -6.22 5.23
C GLU A 255 19.95 -6.98 3.97
N SER A 256 19.78 -8.30 3.98
CA SER A 256 20.04 -9.16 2.81
C SER A 256 19.13 -8.82 1.64
N SER A 257 17.88 -8.46 1.94
CA SER A 257 16.89 -8.08 0.93
C SER A 257 17.17 -6.71 0.32
N ILE A 258 17.66 -5.74 1.10
CA ILE A 258 18.13 -4.46 0.57
C ILE A 258 19.23 -4.72 -0.47
N PHE A 259 20.17 -5.60 -0.15
CA PHE A 259 21.25 -5.98 -1.05
C PHE A 259 20.73 -6.65 -2.34
N LEU A 260 19.91 -7.71 -2.23
CA LEU A 260 19.42 -8.45 -3.41
C LEU A 260 18.46 -7.65 -4.29
N SER A 261 17.80 -6.64 -3.73
CA SER A 261 16.91 -5.75 -4.48
C SER A 261 17.64 -4.84 -5.45
N ASP A 262 18.96 -4.65 -5.30
CA ASP A 262 19.77 -3.89 -6.25
C ASP A 262 20.17 -4.80 -7.43
N PRO A 263 19.85 -4.41 -8.69
CA PRO A 263 20.15 -5.25 -9.84
C PRO A 263 21.64 -5.59 -10.01
N LEU A 264 22.53 -4.64 -9.74
CA LEU A 264 23.96 -4.86 -9.90
C LEU A 264 24.51 -5.75 -8.78
N ALA A 265 24.09 -5.50 -7.53
CA ALA A 265 24.44 -6.35 -6.41
C ALA A 265 23.98 -7.80 -6.61
N TYR A 266 22.79 -8.00 -7.19
CA TYR A 266 22.27 -9.31 -7.56
C TYR A 266 23.12 -10.00 -8.64
N GLU A 267 23.56 -9.28 -9.67
CA GLU A 267 24.45 -9.82 -10.70
C GLU A 267 25.80 -10.24 -10.13
N VAL A 268 26.40 -9.42 -9.26
CA VAL A 268 27.64 -9.77 -8.53
C VAL A 268 27.44 -11.03 -7.71
N ASN A 269 26.32 -11.12 -6.99
CA ASN A 269 25.98 -12.32 -6.23
C ASN A 269 25.87 -13.56 -7.12
N ASN A 270 25.14 -13.44 -8.24
CA ASN A 270 24.94 -14.55 -9.16
C ASN A 270 26.26 -15.06 -9.78
N LEU A 271 27.23 -14.16 -10.04
CA LEU A 271 28.57 -14.58 -10.44
C LEU A 271 29.28 -15.38 -9.34
N LEU A 272 29.26 -14.87 -8.10
CA LEU A 272 29.95 -15.50 -6.98
C LEU A 272 29.29 -16.82 -6.51
N ARG A 273 28.00 -17.03 -6.81
CA ARG A 273 27.32 -18.35 -6.66
C ARG A 273 27.93 -19.43 -7.55
N ASN A 274 28.56 -19.03 -8.65
CA ASN A 274 29.05 -19.95 -9.65
C ASN A 274 30.57 -20.14 -9.59
N GLU A 275 31.32 -19.10 -9.24
CA GLU A 275 32.77 -19.06 -9.38
C GLU A 275 33.45 -18.26 -8.26
N ILE A 276 34.72 -18.55 -8.03
CA ILE A 276 35.61 -17.80 -7.14
C ILE A 276 36.39 -16.83 -8.04
N LEU A 277 36.26 -15.53 -7.78
CA LEU A 277 36.73 -14.48 -8.70
C LEU A 277 37.57 -13.43 -7.99
N THR A 278 38.50 -12.81 -8.73
CA THR A 278 39.15 -11.57 -8.31
C THR A 278 38.23 -10.37 -8.56
N ARG A 279 38.57 -9.21 -7.96
CA ARG A 279 37.82 -7.97 -8.21
C ARG A 279 37.84 -7.57 -9.69
N GLU A 280 39.01 -7.71 -10.33
CA GLU A 280 39.18 -7.38 -11.75
C GLU A 280 38.36 -8.29 -12.67
N GLU A 281 38.24 -9.58 -12.33
CA GLU A 281 37.42 -10.52 -13.09
C GLU A 281 35.93 -10.17 -12.99
N ILE A 282 35.45 -9.77 -11.80
CA ILE A 282 34.06 -9.32 -11.62
C ILE A 282 33.79 -8.07 -12.46
N GLN A 283 34.69 -7.07 -12.43
CA GLN A 283 34.59 -5.87 -13.25
C GLN A 283 34.50 -6.19 -14.75
N LYS A 284 35.40 -7.05 -15.24
CA LYS A 284 35.44 -7.44 -16.66
C LYS A 284 34.19 -8.19 -17.09
N LYS A 285 33.69 -9.12 -16.25
CA LYS A 285 32.50 -9.93 -16.56
C LYS A 285 31.21 -9.13 -16.55
N LEU A 286 31.07 -8.15 -15.64
CA LEU A 286 29.86 -7.32 -15.54
C LEU A 286 29.96 -5.99 -16.31
N ASN A 287 31.14 -5.67 -16.87
CA ASN A 287 31.42 -4.39 -17.50
C ASN A 287 31.10 -3.20 -16.57
N VAL A 288 31.57 -3.27 -15.32
CA VAL A 288 31.33 -2.25 -14.28
C VAL A 288 32.62 -1.61 -13.79
N ILE A 289 32.51 -0.35 -13.39
CA ILE A 289 33.63 0.44 -12.87
C ILE A 289 33.88 0.16 -11.39
N GLU A 290 35.14 0.29 -10.94
CA GLU A 290 35.53 -0.04 -9.56
C GLU A 290 34.77 0.75 -8.49
N THR A 291 34.40 2.00 -8.82
CA THR A 291 33.66 2.88 -7.91
C THR A 291 32.24 2.38 -7.61
N GLU A 292 31.63 1.61 -8.51
CA GLU A 292 30.33 0.98 -8.31
C GLU A 292 30.45 -0.39 -7.63
N LEU A 293 31.51 -1.14 -7.93
CA LEU A 293 31.74 -2.47 -7.37
C LEU A 293 32.21 -2.44 -5.90
N THR A 294 33.07 -1.48 -5.54
CA THR A 294 33.68 -1.40 -4.20
C THR A 294 32.64 -1.32 -3.07
N PRO A 295 31.60 -0.45 -3.15
CA PRO A 295 30.54 -0.41 -2.14
C PRO A 295 29.82 -1.74 -1.99
N ILE A 296 29.49 -2.41 -3.11
CA ILE A 296 28.77 -3.69 -3.12
C ILE A 296 29.58 -4.76 -2.38
N LEU A 297 30.87 -4.92 -2.72
CA LEU A 297 31.73 -5.90 -2.06
C LEU A 297 31.95 -5.58 -0.57
N LYS A 298 32.04 -4.29 -0.21
CA LYS A 298 32.14 -3.87 1.19
C LYS A 298 30.90 -4.26 1.98
N ASP A 299 29.72 -4.06 1.39
CA ASP A 299 28.44 -4.41 2.02
C ASP A 299 28.28 -5.93 2.13
N MET A 300 28.64 -6.70 1.09
CA MET A 300 28.67 -8.18 1.16
C MET A 300 29.59 -8.66 2.28
N LYS A 301 30.77 -8.05 2.45
CA LYS A 301 31.72 -8.41 3.50
C LYS A 301 31.16 -8.08 4.88
N LYS A 302 30.53 -6.90 5.04
CA LYS A 302 29.87 -6.49 6.29
C LYS A 302 28.74 -7.45 6.69
N LEU A 303 28.00 -7.97 5.72
CA LEU A 303 26.95 -8.98 5.92
C LEU A 303 27.48 -10.39 6.15
N ASN A 304 28.80 -10.57 6.31
CA ASN A 304 29.48 -11.87 6.42
C ASN A 304 29.09 -12.82 5.28
N TYR A 305 28.89 -12.27 4.08
CA TYR A 305 28.40 -13.02 2.93
C TYR A 305 29.55 -13.56 2.09
N ILE A 306 30.55 -12.72 1.88
CA ILE A 306 31.79 -13.05 1.19
C ILE A 306 32.97 -13.06 2.17
N ASN A 307 34.01 -13.80 1.81
CA ASN A 307 35.32 -13.67 2.40
C ASN A 307 36.38 -13.61 1.30
N GLU A 308 37.59 -13.20 1.67
CA GLU A 308 38.72 -13.00 0.76
C GLU A 308 39.89 -13.86 1.18
N PHE A 309 40.57 -14.50 0.23
CA PHE A 309 41.86 -15.16 0.45
C PHE A 309 42.89 -14.68 -0.57
N LYS A 310 44.18 -14.84 -0.25
CA LYS A 310 45.27 -14.53 -1.15
C LYS A 310 45.70 -15.79 -1.88
N ASP A 311 45.70 -15.74 -3.21
CA ASP A 311 46.15 -16.80 -4.09
C ASP A 311 47.32 -16.30 -4.94
N GLU A 312 48.51 -16.83 -4.69
CA GLU A 312 49.81 -16.59 -5.36
C GLU A 312 50.29 -15.12 -5.47
N ASN A 313 49.43 -14.14 -5.80
CA ASN A 313 49.59 -12.69 -5.61
C ASN A 313 48.25 -11.91 -5.59
N ASP A 314 47.12 -12.54 -5.90
CA ASP A 314 45.82 -11.87 -6.07
C ASP A 314 44.85 -12.18 -4.93
N LYS A 315 43.98 -11.20 -4.61
CA LYS A 315 42.88 -11.40 -3.66
C LYS A 315 41.67 -11.96 -4.39
N LYS A 316 41.32 -13.22 -4.08
CA LYS A 316 40.13 -13.89 -4.59
C LYS A 316 38.99 -13.80 -3.58
N ILE A 317 37.78 -13.67 -4.11
CA ILE A 317 36.53 -13.50 -3.38
C ILE A 317 35.69 -14.75 -3.57
N TYR A 318 35.10 -15.24 -2.49
CA TYR A 318 34.19 -16.39 -2.49
C TYR A 318 33.04 -16.19 -1.52
N LEU A 319 31.93 -16.89 -1.76
CA LEU A 319 30.77 -16.90 -0.88
C LEU A 319 30.97 -17.87 0.29
N VAL A 320 30.74 -17.37 1.51
CA VAL A 320 30.66 -18.18 2.73
C VAL A 320 29.26 -18.78 2.88
N ASN A 321 28.23 -18.03 2.48
CA ASN A 321 26.84 -18.46 2.50
C ASN A 321 26.11 -17.86 1.29
N ASP A 322 24.88 -18.31 1.06
CA ASP A 322 24.00 -17.84 0.01
C ASP A 322 22.67 -17.36 0.63
N PHE A 323 22.11 -16.28 0.09
CA PHE A 323 20.76 -15.85 0.41
C PHE A 323 19.76 -16.71 -0.34
N PHE A 324 18.67 -17.08 0.31
CA PHE A 324 17.69 -17.96 -0.29
C PHE A 324 16.29 -17.60 0.15
N TYR A 325 15.44 -17.28 -0.84
CA TYR A 325 14.01 -17.23 -0.64
C TYR A 325 13.41 -18.56 -1.07
N LYS A 326 12.72 -19.22 -0.13
CA LYS A 326 11.95 -20.42 -0.44
C LYS A 326 10.49 -20.09 -0.30
N THR A 327 9.74 -20.41 -1.35
CA THR A 327 8.29 -20.41 -1.29
C THR A 327 7.75 -21.78 -0.95
N PHE A 328 6.59 -21.80 -0.29
CA PHE A 328 5.93 -23.02 0.15
C PHE A 328 4.41 -22.83 0.20
N PHE A 329 3.69 -23.95 0.16
CA PHE A 329 2.24 -23.95 0.31
C PHE A 329 1.90 -23.77 1.80
N PRO A 330 1.05 -22.80 2.18
CA PRO A 330 0.88 -22.42 3.57
C PRO A 330 -0.15 -23.32 4.27
N GLU A 331 0.19 -24.57 4.54
CA GLU A 331 -0.71 -25.56 5.18
C GLU A 331 -1.27 -25.08 6.53
N TYR A 332 -0.45 -24.32 7.28
CA TYR A 332 -0.83 -23.72 8.56
C TYR A 332 -2.06 -22.79 8.46
N MET A 333 -2.37 -22.27 7.27
CA MET A 333 -3.50 -21.36 7.04
C MET A 333 -4.84 -22.00 7.32
N VAL A 334 -4.97 -23.32 7.17
CA VAL A 334 -6.21 -24.05 7.46
C VAL A 334 -6.61 -23.83 8.92
N ASP A 335 -5.64 -23.90 9.83
CA ASP A 335 -5.86 -23.66 11.26
C ASP A 335 -6.11 -22.18 11.57
N SER A 336 -5.36 -21.27 10.94
CA SER A 336 -5.59 -19.82 11.08
C SER A 336 -7.01 -19.42 10.68
N ILE A 337 -7.49 -19.91 9.53
CA ILE A 337 -8.84 -19.64 9.01
C ILE A 337 -9.89 -20.24 9.95
N ARG A 338 -9.71 -21.51 10.37
CA ARG A 338 -10.63 -22.18 11.30
C ARG A 338 -10.76 -21.43 12.62
N ARG A 339 -9.63 -21.02 13.21
CA ARG A 339 -9.59 -20.26 14.48
C ARG A 339 -10.32 -18.94 14.34
N ARG A 340 -10.00 -18.14 13.33
CA ARG A 340 -10.63 -16.83 13.13
C ARG A 340 -12.12 -16.91 12.84
N TRP A 341 -12.55 -17.94 12.12
CA TRP A 341 -13.98 -18.16 11.91
C TRP A 341 -14.68 -18.50 13.23
N GLY A 342 -14.09 -19.38 14.06
CA GLY A 342 -14.59 -19.69 15.40
C GLY A 342 -14.68 -18.47 16.32
N GLU A 343 -13.72 -17.55 16.22
CA GLU A 343 -13.69 -16.26 16.92
C GLU A 343 -14.59 -15.18 16.29
N LYS A 344 -15.25 -15.46 15.16
CA LYS A 344 -16.04 -14.49 14.37
C LYS A 344 -15.23 -13.30 13.82
N ASN A 345 -13.92 -13.49 13.66
CA ASN A 345 -13.00 -12.52 13.08
C ASN A 345 -12.95 -12.54 11.53
N ILE A 346 -13.61 -13.52 10.90
CA ILE A 346 -13.85 -13.60 9.45
C ILE A 346 -15.27 -14.14 9.18
N SER A 347 -15.87 -13.74 8.05
CA SER A 347 -17.16 -14.30 7.63
C SER A 347 -17.01 -15.75 7.16
N GLN A 348 -18.10 -16.53 7.27
CA GLN A 348 -18.13 -17.91 6.81
C GLN A 348 -17.84 -18.01 5.31
N ILE A 349 -18.39 -17.10 4.50
CA ILE A 349 -18.16 -17.04 3.06
C ILE A 349 -16.65 -16.87 2.78
N LEU A 350 -15.97 -15.92 3.41
CA LEU A 350 -14.54 -15.72 3.19
C LEU A 350 -13.70 -16.90 3.64
N ALA A 351 -14.04 -17.50 4.79
CA ALA A 351 -13.37 -18.69 5.29
C ALA A 351 -13.46 -19.85 4.29
N LEU A 352 -14.68 -20.16 3.82
CA LEU A 352 -14.92 -21.24 2.86
C LEU A 352 -14.25 -20.97 1.52
N ARG A 353 -14.34 -19.74 1.01
CA ARG A 353 -13.70 -19.35 -0.26
C ARG A 353 -12.18 -19.49 -0.20
N HIS A 354 -11.57 -19.08 0.91
CA HIS A 354 -10.13 -19.23 1.08
C HIS A 354 -9.73 -20.72 1.14
N LEU A 355 -10.47 -21.55 1.88
CA LEU A 355 -10.21 -22.99 1.94
C LEU A 355 -10.40 -23.68 0.58
N GLN A 356 -11.41 -23.29 -0.20
CA GLN A 356 -11.63 -23.78 -1.56
C GLN A 356 -10.46 -23.42 -2.48
N LEU A 357 -10.02 -22.17 -2.42
CA LEU A 357 -8.86 -21.69 -3.16
C LEU A 357 -7.60 -22.48 -2.80
N LEU A 358 -7.28 -22.61 -1.51
CA LEU A 358 -6.13 -23.38 -1.03
C LEU A 358 -6.19 -24.85 -1.47
N LYS A 359 -7.37 -25.48 -1.39
CA LYS A 359 -7.57 -26.86 -1.87
C LYS A 359 -7.28 -26.97 -3.37
N GLY A 360 -7.79 -26.04 -4.19
CA GLY A 360 -7.56 -26.07 -5.63
C GLY A 360 -6.09 -25.84 -5.99
N ILE A 361 -5.43 -24.89 -5.33
CA ILE A 361 -3.98 -24.64 -5.51
C ILE A 361 -3.16 -25.88 -5.13
N PHE A 362 -3.48 -26.54 -4.01
CA PHE A 362 -2.82 -27.79 -3.61
C PHE A 362 -3.00 -28.91 -4.64
N GLN A 363 -4.13 -28.92 -5.35
CA GLN A 363 -4.41 -29.86 -6.45
C GLN A 363 -3.77 -29.45 -7.78
N GLY A 364 -3.04 -28.35 -7.84
CA GLY A 364 -2.40 -27.84 -9.06
C GLY A 364 -3.33 -27.09 -10.00
N LEU A 365 -4.52 -26.67 -9.53
CA LEU A 365 -5.43 -25.85 -10.33
C LEU A 365 -4.97 -24.39 -10.34
N PRO A 366 -5.17 -23.66 -11.46
CA PRO A 366 -5.01 -22.21 -11.48
C PRO A 366 -5.94 -21.54 -10.46
N ALA A 367 -5.50 -20.42 -9.88
CA ALA A 367 -6.24 -19.73 -8.81
C ALA A 367 -7.69 -19.39 -9.17
N ASP A 368 -7.93 -18.90 -10.40
CA ASP A 368 -9.28 -18.53 -10.84
C ASP A 368 -10.20 -19.75 -10.94
N VAL A 369 -9.65 -20.88 -11.41
CA VAL A 369 -10.36 -22.15 -11.51
C VAL A 369 -10.62 -22.74 -10.13
N ALA A 370 -9.66 -22.63 -9.21
CA ALA A 370 -9.81 -23.03 -7.82
C ALA A 370 -10.90 -22.21 -7.11
N MET A 371 -11.02 -20.92 -7.43
CA MET A 371 -11.95 -20.00 -6.77
C MET A 371 -13.40 -20.16 -7.26
N PHE A 372 -13.60 -20.29 -8.57
CA PHE A 372 -14.94 -20.24 -9.20
C PHE A 372 -15.35 -21.56 -9.88
N GLY A 373 -14.43 -22.51 -10.05
CA GLY A 373 -14.65 -23.76 -10.76
C GLY A 373 -14.44 -23.64 -12.28
N PRO A 374 -14.19 -24.76 -12.99
CA PRO A 374 -13.83 -24.74 -14.40
C PRO A 374 -14.90 -24.13 -15.31
N LYS A 375 -16.17 -24.40 -15.01
CA LYS A 375 -17.31 -23.94 -15.83
C LYS A 375 -17.46 -22.42 -15.78
N ALA A 376 -17.38 -21.82 -14.59
CA ALA A 376 -17.49 -20.38 -14.41
C ALA A 376 -16.34 -19.64 -15.10
N VAL A 377 -15.11 -20.16 -15.01
CA VAL A 377 -13.94 -19.58 -15.71
C VAL A 377 -14.09 -19.66 -17.23
N LEU A 378 -14.59 -20.79 -17.75
CA LEU A 378 -14.82 -20.94 -19.19
C LEU A 378 -15.92 -19.98 -19.69
N GLU A 379 -16.98 -19.80 -18.92
CA GLU A 379 -18.05 -18.85 -19.23
C GLU A 379 -17.57 -17.39 -19.18
N ALA A 380 -16.74 -17.03 -18.20
CA ALA A 380 -16.12 -15.71 -18.10
C ALA A 380 -15.20 -15.41 -19.29
N LYS A 381 -14.32 -16.35 -19.66
CA LYS A 381 -13.44 -16.21 -20.83
C LYS A 381 -14.24 -16.03 -22.13
N LYS A 382 -15.31 -16.80 -22.32
CA LYS A 382 -16.19 -16.66 -23.48
C LYS A 382 -16.89 -15.28 -23.52
N ALA A 383 -17.25 -14.74 -22.35
CA ALA A 383 -17.85 -13.41 -22.28
C ALA A 383 -16.83 -12.31 -22.63
N GLU A 384 -15.59 -12.40 -22.12
CA GLU A 384 -14.51 -11.46 -22.46
C GLU A 384 -14.13 -11.52 -23.95
N GLU A 385 -14.02 -12.73 -24.53
CA GLU A 385 -13.75 -12.90 -25.96
C GLU A 385 -14.86 -12.28 -26.81
N LYS A 386 -16.12 -12.50 -26.43
CA LYS A 386 -17.27 -11.90 -27.11
C LYS A 386 -17.26 -10.37 -27.02
N GLU A 387 -16.94 -9.81 -25.85
CA GLU A 387 -16.83 -8.35 -25.68
C GLU A 387 -15.67 -7.78 -26.52
N LYS A 388 -14.54 -8.48 -26.58
CA LYS A 388 -13.40 -8.08 -27.41
C LYS A 388 -13.76 -8.14 -28.90
N GLU A 389 -14.43 -9.19 -29.35
CA GLU A 389 -14.95 -9.29 -30.72
C GLU A 389 -15.94 -8.17 -31.05
N GLU A 390 -16.84 -7.83 -30.11
CA GLU A 390 -17.79 -6.73 -30.29
C GLU A 390 -17.08 -5.37 -30.36
N ARG A 391 -16.04 -5.14 -29.54
CA ARG A 391 -15.19 -3.94 -29.61
C ARG A 391 -14.42 -3.87 -30.94
N GLU A 392 -13.84 -4.97 -31.39
CA GLU A 392 -13.12 -5.04 -32.68
C GLU A 392 -14.07 -4.86 -33.88
N LYS A 393 -15.28 -5.44 -33.83
CA LYS A 393 -16.32 -5.21 -34.84
C LYS A 393 -16.79 -3.76 -34.85
N ALA A 394 -16.98 -3.14 -33.68
CA ALA A 394 -17.32 -1.73 -33.56
C ALA A 394 -16.20 -0.82 -34.10
N GLU A 395 -14.93 -1.18 -33.86
CA GLU A 395 -13.79 -0.44 -34.40
C GLU A 395 -13.65 -0.61 -35.92
N LYS A 396 -13.83 -1.82 -36.47
CA LYS A 396 -13.87 -2.07 -37.92
C LYS A 396 -15.02 -1.34 -38.61
N ALA A 397 -16.23 -1.43 -38.07
CA ALA A 397 -17.39 -0.72 -38.59
C ALA A 397 -17.18 0.81 -38.57
N ARG A 398 -16.47 1.32 -37.56
CA ARG A 398 -16.09 2.74 -37.49
C ARG A 398 -15.07 3.13 -38.56
N ILE A 399 -14.10 2.25 -38.87
CA ILE A 399 -13.11 2.46 -39.94
C ILE A 399 -13.80 2.41 -41.32
N GLU A 400 -14.66 1.42 -41.55
CA GLU A 400 -15.40 1.22 -42.82
C GLU A 400 -16.42 2.34 -43.10
N ALA A 401 -17.01 2.92 -42.06
CA ALA A 401 -17.89 4.08 -42.19
C ALA A 401 -17.17 5.37 -42.62
N GLY A 402 -15.87 5.30 -42.93
CA GLY A 402 -15.08 6.44 -43.37
C GLY A 402 -14.97 7.53 -42.31
N VAL A 403 -15.17 7.19 -41.02
CA VAL A 403 -15.03 8.12 -39.91
C VAL A 403 -13.53 8.24 -39.61
N PRO A 404 -12.85 9.33 -40.01
CA PRO A 404 -11.42 9.43 -39.79
C PRO A 404 -11.15 9.46 -38.28
N LYS A 405 -10.00 8.92 -37.84
CA LYS A 405 -9.48 9.14 -36.49
C LYS A 405 -9.15 10.64 -36.36
N VAL A 406 -10.14 11.47 -36.05
CA VAL A 406 -9.94 12.91 -35.84
C VAL A 406 -10.49 13.32 -34.49
N ALA A 407 -9.66 14.11 -33.82
CA ALA A 407 -9.97 15.00 -32.71
C ALA A 407 -11.46 15.31 -32.56
N LYS A 408 -11.95 15.08 -31.33
CA LYS A 408 -13.28 15.47 -30.86
C LYS A 408 -13.57 16.93 -31.23
N VAL A 409 -14.42 17.17 -32.24
CA VAL A 409 -15.14 18.45 -32.38
C VAL A 409 -16.65 18.21 -32.33
N LYS A 410 -17.14 18.35 -31.09
CA LYS A 410 -18.42 18.93 -30.64
C LYS A 410 -19.79 18.43 -31.13
N LYS A 411 -19.97 17.62 -32.20
CA LYS A 411 -21.34 17.26 -32.67
C LYS A 411 -21.91 15.91 -32.21
N VAL A 412 -21.11 14.86 -32.00
CA VAL A 412 -21.62 13.55 -31.53
C VAL A 412 -21.92 13.53 -30.02
N LYS A 413 -21.26 14.42 -29.25
CA LYS A 413 -21.57 14.62 -27.82
C LYS A 413 -23.00 15.10 -27.58
N LYS A 414 -23.73 15.63 -28.57
CA LYS A 414 -25.10 16.11 -28.33
C LYS A 414 -26.16 15.00 -28.37
N ILE A 415 -25.89 13.84 -28.98
CA ILE A 415 -26.87 12.75 -29.10
C ILE A 415 -26.59 11.64 -28.09
N ALA A 416 -25.31 11.33 -27.83
CA ALA A 416 -24.93 10.41 -26.75
C ALA A 416 -25.22 11.01 -25.37
N LYS A 417 -24.89 12.29 -25.16
CA LYS A 417 -25.19 12.99 -23.90
C LYS A 417 -26.70 13.12 -23.66
N VAL A 418 -27.54 13.20 -24.70
CA VAL A 418 -29.01 13.23 -24.55
C VAL A 418 -29.56 11.88 -24.09
N LYS A 419 -29.07 10.76 -24.64
CA LYS A 419 -29.50 9.40 -24.20
C LYS A 419 -28.93 9.01 -22.83
N GLU A 420 -27.77 9.54 -22.47
CA GLU A 420 -27.12 9.34 -21.18
C GLU A 420 -27.78 10.21 -20.10
N THR A 421 -28.10 11.48 -20.41
CA THR A 421 -28.92 12.33 -19.52
C THR A 421 -30.34 11.82 -19.36
N GLU A 422 -30.96 11.24 -20.40
CA GLU A 422 -32.29 10.62 -20.25
C GLU A 422 -32.24 9.38 -19.33
N LYS A 423 -31.15 8.60 -19.37
CA LYS A 423 -30.95 7.47 -18.44
C LYS A 423 -30.63 7.94 -17.02
N GLU A 424 -29.77 8.93 -16.85
CA GLU A 424 -29.43 9.53 -15.56
C GLU A 424 -30.68 10.19 -14.92
N GLU A 425 -31.49 10.91 -15.72
CA GLU A 425 -32.71 11.55 -15.25
C GLU A 425 -33.80 10.53 -14.85
N ILE A 426 -33.84 9.34 -15.49
CA ILE A 426 -34.71 8.24 -15.07
C ILE A 426 -34.22 7.61 -13.76
N ILE A 427 -32.90 7.41 -13.61
CA ILE A 427 -32.29 6.84 -12.40
C ILE A 427 -32.49 7.77 -11.20
N ASP A 428 -32.32 9.08 -11.39
CA ASP A 428 -32.53 10.08 -10.34
C ASP A 428 -34.01 10.13 -9.89
N LYS A 429 -34.96 10.05 -10.83
CA LYS A 429 -36.40 10.02 -10.48
C LYS A 429 -36.81 8.77 -9.70
N GLU A 430 -36.27 7.60 -10.03
CA GLU A 430 -36.52 6.38 -9.25
C GLU A 430 -35.89 6.42 -7.86
N MET A 431 -34.67 6.94 -7.75
CA MET A 431 -33.98 7.12 -6.47
C MET A 431 -34.72 8.10 -5.57
N ILE A 432 -35.14 9.25 -6.09
CA ILE A 432 -35.96 10.24 -5.37
C ILE A 432 -37.27 9.62 -4.88
N LYS A 433 -37.96 8.85 -5.74
CA LYS A 433 -39.20 8.15 -5.37
C LYS A 433 -38.98 7.15 -4.23
N LYS A 434 -37.86 6.43 -4.25
CA LYS A 434 -37.49 5.48 -3.18
C LYS A 434 -37.19 6.19 -1.86
N LEU A 435 -36.41 7.27 -1.89
CA LEU A 435 -36.10 8.08 -0.71
C LEU A 435 -37.37 8.70 -0.08
N TRP A 436 -38.31 9.16 -0.91
CA TRP A 436 -39.60 9.65 -0.43
C TRP A 436 -40.46 8.56 0.22
N ALA A 437 -40.43 7.33 -0.32
CA ALA A 437 -41.15 6.19 0.26
C ALA A 437 -40.55 5.78 1.62
N GLU A 438 -39.22 5.70 1.70
CA GLU A 438 -38.48 5.41 2.94
C GLU A 438 -38.75 6.48 4.01
N PHE A 439 -38.67 7.77 3.64
CA PHE A 439 -39.02 8.87 4.53
C PHE A 439 -40.45 8.75 5.08
N LYS A 440 -41.44 8.50 4.22
CA LYS A 440 -42.85 8.35 4.64
C LYS A 440 -43.04 7.18 5.60
N ASP A 441 -42.47 6.02 5.28
CA ASP A 441 -42.59 4.81 6.10
C ASP A 441 -41.97 5.02 7.50
N GLU A 442 -40.75 5.54 7.56
CA GLU A 442 -40.07 5.79 8.84
C GLU A 442 -40.79 6.87 9.66
N THR A 443 -41.31 7.92 9.03
CA THR A 443 -42.09 8.97 9.73
C THR A 443 -43.40 8.40 10.32
N VAL A 444 -44.06 7.46 9.64
CA VAL A 444 -45.24 6.76 10.16
C VAL A 444 -44.87 5.90 11.37
N LYS A 445 -43.73 5.19 11.34
CA LYS A 445 -43.22 4.41 12.47
C LYS A 445 -42.94 5.31 13.69
N VAL A 446 -42.30 6.46 13.50
CA VAL A 446 -42.06 7.45 14.56
C VAL A 446 -43.38 7.91 15.17
N LYS A 447 -44.36 8.34 14.35
CA LYS A 447 -45.67 8.81 14.82
C LYS A 447 -46.40 7.73 15.61
N ARG A 448 -46.42 6.48 15.12
CA ARG A 448 -47.06 5.34 15.78
C ARG A 448 -46.42 5.03 17.13
N ALA A 449 -45.09 5.07 17.20
CA ALA A 449 -44.34 4.85 18.44
C ALA A 449 -44.63 5.96 19.48
N ILE A 450 -44.70 7.23 19.04
CA ILE A 450 -45.08 8.36 19.89
C ILE A 450 -46.50 8.18 20.43
N THR A 451 -47.48 7.82 19.58
CA THR A 451 -48.87 7.59 20.02
C THR A 451 -49.00 6.42 21.00
N SER A 452 -48.13 5.42 20.87
CA SER A 452 -48.12 4.23 21.72
C SER A 452 -47.26 4.38 22.99
N ASN A 453 -46.71 5.58 23.26
CA ASN A 453 -45.76 5.86 24.35
C ASN A 453 -44.49 4.97 24.34
N LEU A 454 -44.05 4.48 23.17
CA LEU A 454 -42.85 3.66 22.99
C LEU A 454 -41.68 4.53 22.50
N PHE A 455 -41.24 5.48 23.32
CA PHE A 455 -40.31 6.54 22.88
C PHE A 455 -38.90 6.03 22.52
N ASP A 456 -38.38 5.02 23.22
CA ASP A 456 -37.06 4.45 22.93
C ASP A 456 -36.99 3.77 21.55
N VAL A 457 -38.12 3.20 21.10
CA VAL A 457 -38.25 2.52 19.81
C VAL A 457 -38.37 3.52 18.65
N ALA A 458 -38.69 4.79 18.92
CA ALA A 458 -38.87 5.83 17.92
C ALA A 458 -37.56 6.50 17.47
N LEU A 459 -36.46 6.35 18.23
CA LEU A 459 -35.17 6.99 17.93
C LEU A 459 -34.55 6.49 16.62
N ALA A 460 -34.48 5.17 16.41
CA ALA A 460 -33.88 4.60 15.21
C ALA A 460 -34.66 4.95 13.92
N PRO A 461 -36.00 4.88 13.88
CA PRO A 461 -36.80 5.39 12.75
C PRO A 461 -36.63 6.89 12.50
N LEU A 462 -36.50 7.70 13.56
CA LEU A 462 -36.29 9.14 13.43
C LEU A 462 -34.96 9.47 12.75
N GLU A 463 -33.88 8.78 13.12
CA GLU A 463 -32.56 8.95 12.48
C GLU A 463 -32.55 8.48 11.03
N ARG A 464 -33.27 7.41 10.69
CA ARG A 464 -33.44 6.97 9.30
C ARG A 464 -34.24 7.98 8.48
N ALA A 465 -35.32 8.52 9.03
CA ALA A 465 -36.10 9.58 8.38
C ALA A 465 -35.25 10.85 8.12
N LYS A 466 -34.39 11.24 9.09
CA LYS A 466 -33.42 12.34 8.92
C LYS A 466 -32.39 12.04 7.83
N ALA A 467 -31.84 10.83 7.80
CA ALA A 467 -30.88 10.45 6.77
C ALA A 467 -31.51 10.48 5.36
N ALA A 468 -32.75 9.99 5.22
CA ALA A 468 -33.49 10.03 3.96
C ALA A 468 -33.77 11.49 3.51
N ILE A 469 -34.21 12.37 4.42
CA ILE A 469 -34.48 13.77 4.08
C ILE A 469 -33.19 14.54 3.74
N LYS A 470 -32.08 14.26 4.41
CA LYS A 470 -30.78 14.89 4.13
C LYS A 470 -30.24 14.51 2.75
N LYS A 471 -30.47 13.27 2.30
CA LYS A 471 -30.20 12.84 0.92
C LYS A 471 -31.13 13.49 -0.10
N LEU A 472 -32.34 13.89 0.30
CA LEU A 472 -33.24 14.67 -0.57
C LEU A 472 -32.87 16.16 -0.61
N GLN A 473 -32.17 16.72 0.39
CA GLN A 473 -31.71 18.12 0.37
C GLN A 473 -30.71 18.43 -0.74
N THR A 474 -30.01 17.41 -1.25
CA THR A 474 -29.11 17.55 -2.41
C THR A 474 -29.85 17.52 -3.74
N THR A 475 -31.17 17.32 -3.73
CA THR A 475 -32.04 17.39 -4.90
C THR A 475 -32.88 18.66 -4.82
N ASP A 476 -33.08 19.38 -5.92
CA ASP A 476 -33.90 20.61 -6.00
C ASP A 476 -35.43 20.31 -5.88
N GLU A 477 -35.80 19.30 -5.08
CA GLU A 477 -37.17 18.84 -4.91
C GLU A 477 -38.00 19.83 -4.09
N PRO A 478 -39.17 20.27 -4.61
CA PRO A 478 -40.10 21.07 -3.83
C PRO A 478 -40.59 20.25 -2.63
N ASN A 479 -40.75 20.92 -1.47
CA ASN A 479 -41.24 20.38 -0.20
C ASN A 479 -40.21 19.77 0.77
N VAL A 480 -38.93 19.63 0.41
CA VAL A 480 -37.89 19.11 1.34
C VAL A 480 -37.78 19.95 2.62
N LYS A 481 -37.84 21.29 2.50
CA LYS A 481 -37.80 22.21 3.65
C LYS A 481 -38.98 22.03 4.61
N GLU A 482 -40.18 21.84 4.08
CA GLU A 482 -41.39 21.62 4.89
C GLU A 482 -41.29 20.31 5.69
N LYS A 483 -40.76 19.26 5.04
CA LYS A 483 -40.61 17.93 5.64
C LYS A 483 -39.47 17.85 6.64
N LEU A 484 -38.40 18.61 6.44
CA LEU A 484 -37.37 18.82 7.46
C LEU A 484 -37.98 19.42 8.73
N ALA A 485 -38.81 20.46 8.60
CA ALA A 485 -39.50 21.06 9.75
C ALA A 485 -40.49 20.09 10.43
N GLU A 486 -41.10 19.16 9.68
CA GLU A 486 -41.92 18.08 10.24
C GLU A 486 -41.08 17.13 11.11
N ILE A 487 -39.89 16.72 10.65
CA ILE A 487 -38.97 15.88 11.43
C ILE A 487 -38.49 16.59 12.70
N GLU A 488 -38.11 17.87 12.60
CA GLU A 488 -37.63 18.65 13.75
C GLU A 488 -38.70 18.79 14.85
N LYS A 489 -39.97 18.90 14.45
CA LYS A 489 -41.11 18.86 15.39
C LYS A 489 -41.23 17.50 16.08
N LEU A 490 -41.14 16.39 15.34
CA LEU A 490 -41.17 15.04 15.91
C LEU A 490 -40.00 14.79 16.85
N GLU A 491 -38.81 15.25 16.46
CA GLU A 491 -37.58 15.18 17.25
C GLU A 491 -37.74 15.91 18.60
N THR A 492 -38.26 17.13 18.57
CA THR A 492 -38.46 17.94 19.78
C THR A 492 -39.48 17.30 20.73
N VAL A 493 -40.55 16.72 20.18
CA VAL A 493 -41.53 15.95 20.97
C VAL A 493 -40.85 14.73 21.62
N LEU A 494 -40.00 14.03 20.89
CA LEU A 494 -39.33 12.83 21.38
C LEU A 494 -38.33 13.13 22.50
N TYR A 495 -37.44 14.10 22.29
CA TYR A 495 -36.45 14.50 23.31
C TYR A 495 -37.10 15.05 24.58
N LYS A 496 -38.18 15.84 24.44
CA LYS A 496 -38.93 16.35 25.60
C LYS A 496 -39.56 15.21 26.41
N LYS A 497 -40.03 14.14 25.76
CA LYS A 497 -40.63 12.98 26.43
C LYS A 497 -39.59 12.05 27.08
N LEU A 498 -38.42 11.90 26.45
CA LEU A 498 -37.32 11.09 26.98
C LEU A 498 -36.52 11.78 28.09
N LYS A 499 -36.74 13.08 28.35
CA LYS A 499 -35.92 13.92 29.26
C LYS A 499 -34.43 13.90 28.88
N ILE A 500 -34.12 13.70 27.61
CA ILE A 500 -32.76 13.73 27.06
C ILE A 500 -32.52 15.13 26.50
N THR A 501 -31.39 15.74 26.84
CA THR A 501 -30.94 17.00 26.22
C THR A 501 -30.61 16.76 24.75
N LYS A 502 -31.19 17.58 23.85
CA LYS A 502 -30.90 17.52 22.42
C LYS A 502 -29.39 17.74 22.20
N PRO A 503 -28.69 16.92 21.39
CA PRO A 503 -27.30 17.19 21.04
C PRO A 503 -27.22 18.52 20.28
N ILE A 504 -26.36 19.42 20.74
CA ILE A 504 -26.13 20.72 20.11
C ILE A 504 -25.34 20.47 18.82
N GLY A 505 -25.95 20.73 17.67
CA GLY A 505 -25.28 20.65 16.37
C GLY A 505 -24.44 21.90 16.10
N GLU A 506 -23.20 21.71 15.64
CA GLU A 506 -22.25 22.77 15.29
C GLU A 506 -22.70 23.56 14.05
N GLU A 507 -23.00 24.85 14.23
CA GLU A 507 -22.89 25.84 13.18
C GLU A 507 -21.45 26.34 13.14
N VAL A 508 -20.82 26.24 11.97
CA VAL A 508 -19.48 26.76 11.69
C VAL A 508 -19.47 28.29 11.87
N LYS A 509 -18.87 28.75 12.97
CA LYS A 509 -18.29 30.09 13.07
C LYS A 509 -16.85 29.98 13.56
N SER A 510 -15.95 30.56 12.76
CA SER A 510 -14.53 30.66 13.01
C SER A 510 -14.23 31.37 14.35
N ALA A 511 -13.66 30.66 15.31
CA ALA A 511 -12.73 31.20 16.32
C ALA A 511 -12.10 30.06 17.14
N THR A 512 -10.77 30.08 17.22
CA THR A 512 -9.91 29.38 18.19
C THR A 512 -10.58 29.22 19.56
N THR A 513 -10.91 27.98 19.94
CA THR A 513 -11.24 27.63 21.34
C THR A 513 -10.58 26.31 21.72
N ALA A 514 -10.03 26.30 22.94
CA ALA A 514 -9.31 25.19 23.56
C ALA A 514 -10.18 23.93 23.69
N PRO A 515 -9.57 22.71 23.73
CA PRO A 515 -10.31 21.46 23.80
C PRO A 515 -11.19 21.38 25.04
N ALA A 516 -12.35 20.75 24.86
CA ALA A 516 -13.35 20.51 25.89
C ALA A 516 -12.72 19.87 27.14
N ILE A 517 -13.05 20.42 28.30
CA ILE A 517 -12.51 20.02 29.60
C ILE A 517 -13.00 18.60 29.91
N ALA A 518 -12.08 17.62 29.89
CA ALA A 518 -12.34 16.25 30.33
C ALA A 518 -12.97 16.24 31.73
N SER A 519 -13.87 15.29 31.98
CA SER A 519 -14.48 15.12 33.30
C SER A 519 -13.42 14.91 34.39
N ASP A 520 -13.69 15.29 35.64
CA ASP A 520 -12.71 15.15 36.73
C ASP A 520 -12.28 13.69 36.95
N GLU A 521 -13.16 12.73 36.63
CA GLU A 521 -12.85 11.30 36.67
C GLU A 521 -11.87 10.88 35.56
N GLU A 522 -12.03 11.40 34.34
CA GLU A 522 -11.11 11.17 33.23
C GLU A 522 -9.75 11.82 33.48
N LYS A 523 -9.73 13.04 34.01
CA LYS A 523 -8.47 13.70 34.42
C LYS A 523 -7.73 12.88 35.48
N SER A 524 -8.44 12.27 36.42
CA SER A 524 -7.85 11.38 37.42
C SER A 524 -7.23 10.13 36.81
N LYS A 525 -7.92 9.49 35.85
CA LYS A 525 -7.41 8.32 35.11
C LYS A 525 -6.16 8.66 34.30
N LEU A 526 -6.19 9.77 33.57
CA LEU A 526 -5.05 10.26 32.78
C LEU A 526 -3.85 10.59 33.67
N ARG A 527 -4.05 11.21 34.84
CA ARG A 527 -2.95 11.47 35.79
C ARG A 527 -2.27 10.18 36.27
N LYS A 528 -3.04 9.14 36.59
CA LYS A 528 -2.51 7.82 36.96
C LYS A 528 -1.76 7.15 35.81
N GLU A 529 -2.26 7.26 34.59
CA GLU A 529 -1.58 6.73 33.40
C GLU A 529 -0.23 7.40 33.19
N ARG A 530 -0.17 8.74 33.29
CA ARG A 530 1.08 9.49 33.20
C ARG A 530 2.07 9.06 34.28
N GLU A 531 1.64 8.95 35.53
CA GLU A 531 2.50 8.53 36.64
C GLU A 531 3.08 7.13 36.40
N THR A 532 2.25 6.21 35.91
CA THR A 532 2.68 4.84 35.56
C THR A 532 3.76 4.87 34.47
N ALA A 533 3.58 5.69 33.43
CA ALA A 533 4.56 5.86 32.37
C ALA A 533 5.87 6.50 32.87
N MET A 534 5.78 7.51 33.77
CA MET A 534 6.95 8.14 34.39
C MET A 534 7.76 7.15 35.27
N VAL A 535 7.10 6.27 36.01
CA VAL A 535 7.75 5.21 36.79
C VAL A 535 8.43 4.19 35.88
N ALA A 536 7.76 3.76 34.81
CA ALA A 536 8.33 2.84 33.83
C ALA A 536 9.58 3.44 33.15
N ALA A 537 9.53 4.72 32.77
CA ALA A 537 10.68 5.43 32.23
C ALA A 537 11.87 5.48 33.21
N LYS A 538 11.60 5.74 34.49
CA LYS A 538 12.63 5.75 35.54
C LYS A 538 13.29 4.38 35.70
N ASN A 539 12.51 3.31 35.79
CA ASN A 539 13.02 1.94 35.89
C ASN A 539 13.86 1.55 34.66
N ALA A 540 13.43 1.98 33.47
CA ALA A 540 14.18 1.76 32.22
C ALA A 540 15.54 2.48 32.22
N LEU A 541 15.58 3.73 32.73
CA LEU A 541 16.84 4.48 32.88
C LEU A 541 17.80 3.81 33.86
N GLU A 542 17.31 3.29 34.98
CA GLU A 542 18.11 2.52 35.93
C GLU A 542 18.66 1.23 35.29
N GLY A 543 17.87 0.58 34.43
CA GLY A 543 18.27 -0.57 33.63
C GLY A 543 19.14 -0.27 32.41
N LYS A 544 19.48 1.00 32.15
CA LYS A 544 20.19 1.48 30.94
C LYS A 544 19.49 1.16 29.61
N ASP A 545 18.18 0.97 29.62
CA ASP A 545 17.36 0.84 28.40
C ASP A 545 16.84 2.22 27.97
N PHE A 546 17.69 2.97 27.26
CA PHE A 546 17.40 4.35 26.88
C PHE A 546 16.25 4.47 25.88
N ASN A 547 16.05 3.48 25.00
CA ASN A 547 14.96 3.49 24.02
C ASN A 547 13.61 3.29 24.70
N PHE A 548 13.53 2.32 25.63
CA PHE A 548 12.30 2.09 26.40
C PHE A 548 12.00 3.25 27.35
N ALA A 549 13.02 3.92 27.88
CA ALA A 549 12.86 5.16 28.65
C ALA A 549 12.25 6.30 27.81
N ILE A 550 12.76 6.53 26.59
CA ILE A 550 12.24 7.56 25.67
C ILE A 550 10.77 7.26 25.33
N PHE A 551 10.44 6.02 24.98
CA PHE A 551 9.07 5.61 24.64
C PHE A 551 8.07 5.93 25.77
N ASN A 552 8.41 5.59 27.01
CA ASN A 552 7.52 5.85 28.16
C ASN A 552 7.43 7.35 28.50
N LEU A 553 8.49 8.13 28.27
CA LEU A 553 8.44 9.60 28.42
C LEU A 553 7.59 10.26 27.33
N GLU A 554 7.64 9.80 26.08
CA GLU A 554 6.79 10.31 24.99
C GLU A 554 5.31 10.06 25.30
N ARG A 555 4.98 8.87 25.84
CA ARG A 555 3.62 8.58 26.33
C ARG A 555 3.20 9.50 27.49
N ALA A 556 4.07 9.73 28.47
CA ALA A 556 3.78 10.62 29.60
C ALA A 556 3.58 12.09 29.16
N LYS A 557 4.31 12.52 28.13
CA LYS A 557 4.16 13.84 27.51
C LYS A 557 2.79 13.98 26.85
N GLU A 558 2.39 13.04 26.00
CA GLU A 558 1.09 13.06 25.30
C GLU A 558 -0.08 13.10 26.29
N VAL A 559 0.00 12.34 27.38
CA VAL A 559 -1.02 12.36 28.44
C VAL A 559 -1.06 13.72 29.17
N SER A 560 0.10 14.38 29.35
CA SER A 560 0.16 15.73 29.93
C SER A 560 -0.44 16.78 29.00
N GLU A 561 -0.26 16.65 27.68
CA GLU A 561 -0.89 17.51 26.69
C GLU A 561 -2.42 17.32 26.67
N LYS A 562 -2.91 16.08 26.76
CA LYS A 562 -4.35 15.76 26.89
C LYS A 562 -4.97 16.34 28.18
N LEU A 563 -4.20 16.42 29.25
CA LEU A 563 -4.62 17.05 30.52
C LEU A 563 -4.60 18.59 30.47
N GLY A 564 -4.06 19.21 29.42
CA GLY A 564 -3.83 20.65 29.35
C GLY A 564 -2.67 21.13 30.25
N GLU A 565 -1.84 20.22 30.75
CA GLU A 565 -0.73 20.51 31.66
C GLU A 565 0.56 20.81 30.85
N ILE A 566 0.54 21.92 30.09
CA ILE A 566 1.59 22.30 29.12
C ILE A 566 2.98 22.37 29.76
N SER A 567 3.09 22.94 30.96
CA SER A 567 4.38 23.05 31.67
C SER A 567 5.00 21.67 31.95
N MET A 568 4.17 20.67 32.27
CA MET A 568 4.64 19.31 32.54
C MET A 568 5.07 18.63 31.24
N ALA A 569 4.31 18.81 30.16
CA ALA A 569 4.67 18.29 28.84
C ALA A 569 6.03 18.85 28.36
N GLN A 570 6.28 20.14 28.59
CA GLN A 570 7.56 20.77 28.29
C GLN A 570 8.71 20.22 29.13
N GLU A 571 8.51 19.98 30.43
CA GLU A 571 9.52 19.37 31.30
C GLU A 571 9.87 17.94 30.83
N ILE A 572 8.86 17.14 30.47
CA ILE A 572 9.05 15.79 29.95
C ILE A 572 9.80 15.83 28.60
N GLN A 573 9.47 16.77 27.72
CA GLN A 573 10.20 16.97 26.46
C GLN A 573 11.68 17.29 26.71
N GLN A 574 12.00 18.17 27.66
CA GLN A 574 13.39 18.47 28.00
C GLN A 574 14.14 17.22 28.50
N LYS A 575 13.49 16.36 29.31
CA LYS A 575 14.08 15.09 29.75
C LYS A 575 14.37 14.15 28.57
N ILE A 576 13.46 14.06 27.60
CA ILE A 576 13.65 13.28 26.36
C ILE A 576 14.88 13.78 25.60
N GLU A 577 15.01 15.09 25.39
CA GLU A 577 16.16 15.67 24.69
C GLU A 577 17.50 15.42 25.41
N VAL A 578 17.51 15.47 26.74
CA VAL A 578 18.71 15.14 27.53
C VAL A 578 19.11 13.67 27.36
N ILE A 579 18.15 12.74 27.31
CA ILE A 579 18.43 11.31 27.09
C ILE A 579 18.91 11.09 25.66
N LYS A 580 18.25 11.69 24.66
CA LYS A 580 18.65 11.60 23.25
C LYS A 580 20.08 12.11 23.00
N LYS A 581 20.54 13.10 23.77
CA LYS A 581 21.94 13.58 23.72
C LYS A 581 22.95 12.66 24.42
N LYS A 582 22.52 11.76 25.29
CA LYS A 582 23.38 10.79 26.00
C LYS A 582 23.57 9.49 25.24
N ILE A 583 22.61 9.13 24.38
CA ILE A 583 22.74 8.06 23.38
C ILE A 583 23.68 8.56 22.29
#